data_AF-A0A1G8T9Z1-F1
#
_entry.id   AF-A0A1G8T9Z1-F1
#
_cell.length_a   1.000
_cell.length_b   1.000
_cell.length_c   1.000
_cell.angle_alpha   90.00
_cell.angle_beta   90.00
_cell.angle_gamma   90.00
#
_symmetry.space_group_name_H-M   'P 1'
#
loop_
_entity.id
_entity.type
_entity.pdbx_description
1 polymer ?
#
loop_
_entity_poly.entity_id
_entity_poly.type
_entity_poly.pdbx_seq_one_letter_code
_entity_poly.pdbx_strand_id
1 'polypeptide(L)'
;MNEQFKSIIDTLIHEGFHQLTEKKELQGKPLDFKITPYSLNTKLSFKFDNLDHFKEFLKISDGDTPSEQVALLDATFLQLGLKPNDFFYVNFFEKGKEQEM
;
A
#
# COMPACT_ATOMS: atom_id res chain seq x y z
N MET A 1 -9.13 14.14 -7.88
CA MET A 1 -8.20 12.99 -7.79
C MET A 1 -7.00 13.48 -6.98
N ASN A 2 -6.68 12.86 -5.84
CA ASN A 2 -5.57 13.33 -5.00
C ASN A 2 -4.25 13.11 -5.76
N GLU A 3 -3.51 14.18 -6.07
CA GLU A 3 -2.31 14.12 -6.93
C GLU A 3 -1.23 13.19 -6.33
N GLN A 4 -1.16 13.14 -4.99
CA GLN A 4 -0.31 12.23 -4.24
C GLN A 4 -0.60 10.77 -4.57
N PHE A 5 -1.87 10.35 -4.62
CA PHE A 5 -2.24 8.96 -4.90
C PHE A 5 -1.84 8.54 -6.31
N LYS A 6 -2.04 9.42 -7.28
CA LYS A 6 -1.65 9.16 -8.67
C LYS A 6 -0.13 8.98 -8.78
N SER A 7 0.64 9.79 -8.05
CA SER A 7 2.10 9.65 -7.98
C SER A 7 2.53 8.33 -7.33
N ILE A 8 1.83 7.86 -6.29
CA ILE A 8 2.14 6.58 -5.63
C ILE A 8 1.92 5.42 -6.60
N ILE A 9 0.75 5.39 -7.26
CA ILE A 9 0.41 4.35 -8.25
C ILE A 9 1.40 4.39 -9.42
N ASP A 10 1.71 5.56 -9.97
CA ASP A 10 2.67 5.71 -11.07
C ASP A 10 4.07 5.22 -10.68
N THR A 11 4.51 5.51 -9.45
CA THR A 11 5.79 5.01 -8.92
C THR A 11 5.78 3.49 -8.79
N LEU A 12 4.69 2.90 -8.29
CA LEU A 12 4.56 1.44 -8.17
C LEU A 12 4.58 0.76 -9.55
N ILE A 13 3.86 1.32 -10.53
CA ILE A 13 3.88 0.85 -11.92
C ILE A 13 5.30 0.97 -12.51
N HIS A 14 5.94 2.12 -12.32
CA HIS A 14 7.29 2.40 -12.82
C HIS A 14 8.34 1.42 -12.27
N GLU A 15 8.24 1.06 -10.98
CA GLU A 15 9.14 0.11 -10.33
C GLU A 15 8.84 -1.36 -10.71
N GLY A 16 7.87 -1.60 -11.61
CA GLY A 16 7.59 -2.91 -12.21
C GLY A 16 6.46 -3.68 -11.53
N PHE A 17 5.70 -3.04 -10.64
CA PHE A 17 4.56 -3.64 -9.94
C PHE A 17 3.25 -3.45 -10.71
N HIS A 18 3.20 -4.04 -11.90
CA HIS A 18 2.04 -4.00 -12.82
C HIS A 18 0.81 -4.78 -12.32
N GLN A 19 0.89 -5.44 -11.15
CA GLN A 19 -0.22 -6.21 -10.57
C GLN A 19 -1.38 -5.34 -10.07
N LEU A 20 -1.14 -4.03 -9.84
CA LEU A 20 -2.15 -3.08 -9.34
C LEU A 20 -3.03 -2.50 -10.45
N THR A 21 -2.70 -2.71 -11.72
CA THR A 21 -3.44 -2.16 -12.87
C THR A 21 -4.21 -3.27 -13.57
N GLU A 22 -5.53 -3.38 -13.31
CA GLU A 22 -6.66 -4.06 -14.00
C GLU A 22 -6.47 -5.39 -14.79
N LYS A 23 -5.26 -5.87 -15.00
CA LYS A 23 -4.91 -7.12 -15.66
C LYS A 23 -4.36 -8.05 -14.61
N LYS A 24 -5.29 -8.66 -13.86
CA LYS A 24 -5.13 -10.06 -13.47
C LYS A 24 -4.60 -10.78 -14.70
N GLU A 25 -3.53 -11.55 -14.54
CA GLU A 25 -2.80 -12.26 -15.59
C GLU A 25 -1.67 -11.42 -16.23
N LEU A 26 -0.42 -11.74 -15.82
CA LEU A 26 0.88 -11.54 -16.49
C LEU A 26 1.91 -10.65 -15.75
N GLN A 27 2.97 -11.31 -15.29
CA GLN A 27 4.37 -10.85 -15.33
C GLN A 27 4.81 -9.66 -14.44
N GLY A 28 3.99 -9.16 -13.52
CA GLY A 28 4.47 -8.29 -12.44
C GLY A 28 5.16 -9.09 -11.34
N LYS A 29 6.26 -8.56 -10.79
CA LYS A 29 6.87 -9.17 -9.59
C LYS A 29 5.84 -9.15 -8.46
N PRO A 30 5.72 -10.23 -7.66
CA PRO A 30 4.78 -10.24 -6.55
C PRO A 30 5.13 -9.10 -5.60
N LEU A 31 4.15 -8.22 -5.35
CA LEU A 31 4.29 -7.08 -4.45
C LEU A 31 3.74 -7.48 -3.09
N ASP A 32 4.52 -7.28 -2.04
CA ASP A 32 4.02 -7.28 -0.67
C ASP A 32 4.24 -5.89 -0.08
N PHE A 33 3.50 -5.58 0.99
CA PHE A 33 3.62 -4.29 1.65
C PHE A 33 3.60 -4.47 3.17
N LYS A 34 4.33 -3.59 3.84
CA LYS A 34 4.38 -3.55 5.30
C LYS A 34 4.03 -2.16 5.79
N ILE A 35 3.09 -2.13 6.73
CA ILE A 35 2.67 -0.90 7.39
C ILE A 35 3.55 -0.73 8.63
N THR A 36 4.21 0.42 8.74
CA THR A 36 5.08 0.76 9.88
C THR A 36 4.89 2.22 10.27
N PRO A 37 5.19 2.60 11.52
CA PRO A 37 5.14 4.00 11.93
C PRO A 37 6.30 4.84 11.38
N TYR A 38 7.28 4.21 10.73
CA TYR A 38 8.47 4.84 10.14
C TYR A 38 8.68 4.37 8.68
N SER A 39 9.32 5.20 7.87
CA SER A 39 9.74 4.82 6.52
C SER A 39 10.90 3.83 6.58
N LEU A 40 10.90 2.82 5.70
CA LEU A 40 12.05 1.93 5.49
C LEU A 40 13.13 2.56 4.59
N ASN A 41 13.02 3.86 4.33
CA ASN A 41 13.96 4.63 3.52
C ASN A 41 14.11 4.07 2.09
N THR A 42 13.05 3.44 1.58
CA THR A 42 12.97 2.96 0.20
C THR A 42 12.16 3.94 -0.64
N LYS A 43 12.38 3.94 -1.96
CA LYS A 43 11.57 4.73 -2.92
C LYS A 43 10.09 4.32 -2.94
N LEU A 44 9.81 3.15 -2.36
CA LEU A 44 8.52 2.50 -2.26
C LEU A 44 7.88 2.71 -0.87
N SER A 45 8.43 3.60 -0.05
CA SER A 45 7.90 3.96 1.26
C SER A 45 7.04 5.20 1.14
N PHE A 46 5.72 5.04 1.25
CA PHE A 46 4.78 6.16 1.12
C PHE A 46 4.11 6.47 2.44
N LYS A 47 4.08 7.74 2.81
CA LYS A 47 3.42 8.22 4.02
C LYS A 47 1.92 8.41 3.75
N PHE A 48 1.11 7.91 4.67
CA PHE A 48 -0.32 8.18 4.77
C PHE A 48 -0.61 8.85 6.11
N ASP A 49 -1.40 9.91 6.10
CA ASP A 49 -1.73 10.68 7.31
C ASP A 49 -2.61 9.92 8.30
N ASN A 50 -3.43 8.98 7.83
CA ASN A 50 -4.28 8.12 8.66
C ASN A 50 -4.86 6.96 7.83
N LEU A 51 -5.58 6.07 8.51
CA LEU A 51 -6.12 4.85 7.90
C LEU A 51 -7.20 5.18 6.86
N ASP A 52 -7.96 6.26 7.07
CA ASP A 52 -8.98 6.72 6.12
C ASP A 52 -8.35 7.17 4.80
N HIS A 53 -7.24 7.92 4.88
CA HIS A 53 -6.45 8.37 3.73
C HIS A 53 -5.92 7.18 2.91
N PHE A 54 -5.54 6.09 3.58
CA PHE A 54 -5.13 4.85 2.90
C PHE A 54 -6.32 4.07 2.32
N LYS A 55 -7.44 4.01 3.02
CA LYS A 55 -8.69 3.40 2.52
C LYS A 55 -9.18 4.14 1.26
N GLU A 56 -9.08 5.47 1.22
CA GLU A 56 -9.37 6.27 0.02
C GLU A 56 -8.44 5.93 -1.15
N PHE A 57 -7.14 5.79 -0.89
CA PHE A 57 -6.17 5.37 -1.90
C PHE A 57 -6.54 4.01 -2.51
N LEU A 58 -6.90 3.02 -1.69
CA LEU A 58 -7.29 1.69 -2.17
C LEU A 58 -8.57 1.73 -3.03
N LYS A 59 -9.56 2.54 -2.63
CA LYS A 59 -10.80 2.76 -3.41
C LYS A 59 -10.51 3.31 -4.80
N ILE A 60 -9.55 4.20 -4.90
CA ILE A 60 -9.15 4.80 -6.18
C ILE A 60 -8.34 3.80 -7.03
N SER A 61 -7.55 2.94 -6.40
CA SER A 61 -6.71 1.96 -7.10
C SER A 61 -7.50 0.77 -7.66
N ASP A 62 -8.51 0.28 -6.95
CA ASP A 62 -9.21 -0.96 -7.31
C ASP A 62 -10.62 -0.71 -7.88
N GLY A 63 -11.13 0.54 -7.82
CA GLY A 63 -12.45 0.94 -8.32
C GLY A 63 -13.64 0.39 -7.52
N ASP A 64 -13.48 -0.76 -6.88
CA ASP A 64 -14.45 -1.46 -6.04
C ASP A 64 -13.69 -2.11 -4.87
N THR A 65 -13.14 -1.33 -3.94
CA THR A 65 -12.46 -1.95 -2.79
C THR A 65 -13.46 -2.79 -2.01
N PRO A 66 -13.29 -4.12 -1.96
CA PRO A 66 -14.23 -4.97 -1.26
C PRO A 66 -14.15 -4.66 0.22
N SER A 67 -15.31 -4.57 0.86
CA SER A 67 -15.50 -4.32 2.30
C SER A 67 -14.59 -5.19 3.19
N GLU A 68 -14.23 -6.38 2.71
CA GLU A 68 -13.32 -7.33 3.36
C GLU A 68 -11.87 -6.84 3.47
N GLN A 69 -11.33 -6.13 2.46
CA GLN A 69 -9.98 -5.56 2.55
C GLN A 69 -9.91 -4.42 3.57
N VAL A 70 -10.97 -3.61 3.65
CA VAL A 70 -11.10 -2.53 4.64
C VAL A 70 -11.11 -3.11 6.07
N ALA A 71 -11.83 -4.22 6.28
CA ALA A 71 -11.87 -4.92 7.57
C ALA A 71 -10.52 -5.57 7.92
N LEU A 72 -9.83 -6.16 6.94
CA LEU A 72 -8.52 -6.76 7.13
C LEU A 72 -7.46 -5.71 7.53
N LEU A 73 -7.53 -4.51 6.97
CA LEU A 73 -6.65 -3.40 7.34
C LEU A 73 -6.87 -2.95 8.77
N ASP A 74 -8.12 -2.83 9.20
CA ASP A 74 -8.45 -2.45 10.58
C ASP A 74 -7.88 -3.47 11.58
N ALA A 75 -8.03 -4.76 11.29
CA ALA A 75 -7.44 -5.84 12.07
C ALA A 75 -5.90 -5.81 12.07
N THR A 76 -5.28 -5.51 10.93
CA THR A 76 -3.83 -5.40 10.79
C THR A 76 -3.29 -4.23 11.61
N PHE A 77 -3.96 -3.08 11.60
CA PHE A 77 -3.60 -1.92 12.43
C PHE A 77 -3.67 -2.26 13.92
N LEU A 78 -4.73 -2.95 14.35
CA LEU A 78 -4.88 -3.44 15.71
C LEU A 78 -3.76 -4.40 16.11
N GLN A 79 -3.41 -5.37 15.25
CA GLN A 79 -2.32 -6.31 15.52
C GLN A 79 -0.94 -5.64 15.59
N LEU A 80 -0.71 -4.63 14.76
CA LEU A 80 0.53 -3.86 14.75
C LEU A 80 0.62 -2.82 15.88
N GLY A 81 -0.46 -2.65 16.66
CA GLY A 81 -0.56 -1.61 17.69
C GLY A 81 -0.56 -0.19 17.11
N LEU A 82 -0.91 -0.05 15.83
CA LEU A 82 -1.00 1.22 15.14
C LEU A 82 -2.35 1.87 15.42
N LYS A 83 -2.33 3.19 15.60
CA LYS A 83 -3.55 3.97 15.78
C LYS A 83 -4.08 4.41 14.41
N PRO A 84 -5.37 4.19 14.11
CA PRO A 84 -5.94 4.52 12.80
C PRO A 84 -5.95 6.02 12.50
N ASN A 85 -5.84 6.88 13.53
CA ASN A 85 -5.76 8.34 13.40
C ASN A 85 -4.32 8.87 13.35
N ASP A 86 -3.32 8.03 13.58
CA ASP A 86 -1.91 8.42 13.45
C ASP A 86 -1.44 8.17 12.02
N PHE A 87 -0.41 8.92 11.62
CA PHE A 87 0.25 8.68 10.35
C PHE A 87 1.05 7.38 10.39
N PHE A 88 1.20 6.77 9.22
CA PHE A 88 2.02 5.59 9.03
C PHE A 88 2.63 5.61 7.63
N TYR A 89 3.57 4.71 7.42
CA TYR A 89 4.18 4.44 6.15
C TYR A 89 3.74 3.08 5.65
N VAL A 90 3.38 3.02 4.37
CA VAL A 90 3.20 1.78 3.64
C VAL A 90 4.45 1.59 2.80
N ASN A 91 5.23 0.58 3.15
CA ASN A 91 6.49 0.27 2.49
C ASN A 91 6.22 -0.92 1.60
N PHE A 92 6.26 -0.67 0.30
CA PHE A 92 6.11 -1.71 -0.68
C PHE A 92 7.46 -2.35 -1.00
N PHE A 93 7.43 -3.66 -1.27
CA PHE A 93 8.60 -4.43 -1.62
C PHE A 93 8.22 -5.65 -2.46
N GLU A 94 9.23 -6.22 -3.09
CA GLU A 94 9.09 -7.48 -3.81
C GLU A 94 8.91 -8.63 -2.81
N LYS A 95 7.83 -9.39 -2.94
CA LYS A 95 7.52 -10.55 -2.10
C LYS A 95 8.69 -11.53 -2.11
N GLY A 96 9.19 -11.88 -0.92
CA GLY A 96 10.40 -12.68 -0.74
C GLY A 96 11.68 -11.88 -0.43
N LYS A 97 11.64 -10.54 -0.50
CA LYS A 97 12.72 -9.65 -0.06
C LYS A 97 12.55 -9.10 1.37
N GLU A 98 11.62 -9.66 2.14
CA GLU A 98 11.33 -9.26 3.54
C GLU A 98 12.55 -9.32 4.47
N GLN A 99 13.53 -10.18 4.19
CA GLN A 99 14.72 -10.38 5.02
C GLN A 99 15.93 -9.52 4.62
N GLU A 100 15.89 -8.81 3.49
CA GLU A 100 17.01 -7.96 3.04
C GLU A 100 16.82 -6.47 3.42
N MET A 101 15.79 -6.14 4.21
CA MET A 101 15.47 -4.79 4.68
C MET A 101 15.80 -4.58 6.16
#